data_AF-A0A7W2TC29-F1
#
_entry.id   AF-A0A7W2TC29-F1
#
_cell.length_a   1.000
_cell.length_b   1.000
_cell.length_c   1.000
_cell.angle_alpha   90.00
_cell.angle_beta   90.00
_cell.angle_gamma   90.00
#
_symmetry.space_group_name_H-M   'P 1'
#
loop_
_entity.id
_entity.type
_entity.pdbx_description
1 polymer ?
#
loop_
_entity_poly.entity_id
_entity_poly.type
_entity_poly.pdbx_seq_one_letter_code
_entity_poly.pdbx_strand_id
1 'polypeptide(L)'
;MEYSESIIEGSIINELTCPDCGCKHHQVKGVIKYAFFFIESIPFYPVKKSTIVQCQQCWVQTDAATLPKQRVKELSKNLFPAWRLFSKFLGSLLTLMFLSYLVQGEIKQHQLSDHFIETPAVNDFYHVDFRYLSSELRPNEKYRVGKVTDITGDVATVVYSRLFYRMQHGADESIRVGHVTHFSFFSRKEYHYSFAELYKMRTQGAIYRVERPIKNELRGKPVVTAKKRFLSSTYFPGARQNNSGLAFLEASYIDNHIELAFEKFNLSAERGYKLGQVNLAELYITGKHGEQDLNQALFWLQEAALQDHQPAIDKYLIVCQQVAQCSKSDFIKVLSEQGVNFHIDK
;
A
#
# COMPACT_ATOMS: atom_id res chain seq x y z
N MET A 1 27.68 -26.26 -6.82
CA MET A 1 26.82 -26.39 -8.02
C MET A 1 26.73 -27.86 -8.33
N GLU A 2 25.54 -28.41 -8.30
CA GLU A 2 25.29 -29.81 -8.67
C GLU A 2 25.05 -29.90 -10.17
N TYR A 3 25.53 -30.99 -10.78
CA TYR A 3 25.38 -31.27 -12.21
C TYR A 3 24.57 -32.54 -12.38
N SER A 4 23.58 -32.51 -13.25
CA SER A 4 22.83 -33.71 -13.66
C SER A 4 22.79 -33.83 -15.18
N GLU A 5 22.72 -35.08 -15.64
CA GLU A 5 22.80 -35.47 -17.04
C GLU A 5 21.43 -35.92 -17.54
N SER A 6 20.96 -35.35 -18.65
CA SER A 6 19.84 -35.92 -19.39
C SER A 6 20.35 -36.67 -20.61
N ILE A 7 19.99 -37.94 -20.70
CA ILE A 7 20.28 -38.80 -21.85
C ILE A 7 19.08 -38.80 -22.78
N ILE A 8 19.33 -38.56 -24.07
CA ILE A 8 18.34 -38.56 -25.14
C ILE A 8 18.67 -39.71 -26.07
N GLU A 9 17.73 -40.61 -26.29
CA GLU A 9 17.88 -41.68 -27.28
C GLU A 9 17.60 -41.14 -28.68
N GLY A 10 18.57 -41.31 -29.58
CA GLY A 10 18.49 -40.93 -30.98
C GLY A 10 18.18 -42.11 -31.90
N SER A 11 18.54 -41.95 -33.17
CA SER A 11 18.42 -43.02 -34.17
C SER A 11 19.51 -44.09 -34.00
N ILE A 12 19.24 -45.27 -34.57
CA ILE A 12 20.23 -46.34 -34.73
C ILE A 12 21.00 -46.09 -36.04
N ILE A 13 22.32 -46.25 -36.01
CA ILE A 13 23.19 -46.14 -37.19
C ILE A 13 23.97 -47.45 -37.40
N ASN A 14 24.25 -47.76 -38.66
CA ASN A 14 24.94 -48.99 -39.08
C ASN A 14 26.31 -48.74 -39.73
N GLU A 15 26.78 -47.50 -39.65
CA GLU A 15 27.96 -46.97 -40.38
C GLU A 15 29.30 -47.32 -39.70
N LEU A 16 29.25 -47.84 -38.47
CA LEU A 16 30.42 -48.18 -37.66
C LEU A 16 30.42 -49.67 -37.36
N THR A 17 31.60 -50.25 -37.18
CA THR A 17 31.76 -51.63 -36.69
C THR A 17 32.39 -51.57 -35.31
N CYS A 18 31.75 -52.17 -34.31
CA CYS A 18 32.24 -52.16 -32.95
C CYS A 18 33.56 -52.96 -32.85
N PRO A 19 34.63 -52.39 -32.28
CA PRO A 19 35.92 -53.08 -32.18
C PRO A 19 35.89 -54.32 -31.26
N ASP A 20 35.00 -54.35 -30.27
CA ASP A 20 34.97 -55.43 -29.27
C ASP A 20 34.09 -56.62 -29.66
N CYS A 21 32.96 -56.36 -30.35
CA CYS A 21 31.97 -57.40 -30.66
C CYS A 21 31.63 -57.53 -32.16
N GLY A 22 32.20 -56.67 -33.03
CA GLY A 22 31.94 -56.69 -34.47
C GLY A 22 30.53 -56.25 -34.89
N CYS A 23 29.67 -55.84 -33.96
CA CYS A 23 28.31 -55.41 -34.26
C CYS A 23 28.30 -54.08 -35.03
N LYS A 24 27.39 -53.97 -36.01
CA LYS A 24 27.21 -52.74 -36.81
C LYS A 24 26.16 -51.79 -36.23
N HIS A 25 25.23 -52.30 -35.42
CA HIS A 25 24.13 -51.50 -34.88
C HIS A 25 24.59 -50.69 -33.67
N HIS A 26 24.59 -49.36 -33.84
CA HIS A 26 24.95 -48.42 -32.79
C HIS A 26 23.79 -47.47 -32.50
N GLN A 27 23.46 -47.34 -31.22
CA GLN A 27 22.51 -46.38 -30.70
C GLN A 27 23.20 -45.02 -30.53
N VAL A 28 22.69 -43.99 -31.20
CA VAL A 28 23.15 -42.63 -30.95
C VAL A 28 22.44 -42.09 -29.71
N LYS A 29 23.20 -41.52 -28.76
CA LYS A 29 22.65 -40.86 -27.57
C LYS A 29 23.15 -39.42 -27.48
N GLY A 30 22.26 -38.51 -27.17
CA GLY A 30 22.59 -37.12 -26.82
C GLY A 30 22.68 -36.98 -25.31
N VAL A 31 23.80 -36.50 -24.79
CA VAL A 31 23.99 -36.21 -23.37
C VAL A 31 24.04 -34.69 -23.18
N ILE A 32 23.19 -34.17 -22.30
CA ILE A 32 23.21 -32.76 -21.90
C ILE A 32 23.51 -32.68 -20.41
N LYS A 33 24.57 -31.94 -20.06
CA LYS A 33 24.89 -31.58 -18.68
C LYS A 33 24.22 -30.26 -18.32
N TYR A 34 23.41 -30.25 -17.28
CA TYR A 34 22.81 -29.02 -16.75
C TYR A 34 23.44 -28.65 -15.41
N ALA A 35 23.53 -27.35 -15.15
CA ALA A 35 23.80 -26.82 -13.82
C ALA A 35 22.47 -26.51 -13.12
N PHE A 36 22.40 -26.83 -11.83
CA PHE A 36 21.23 -26.64 -10.97
C PHE A 36 21.55 -25.68 -9.81
N PHE A 37 20.50 -25.03 -9.28
CA PHE A 37 20.60 -24.11 -8.15
C PHE A 37 19.80 -24.68 -6.96
N PHE A 38 20.49 -25.11 -5.90
CA PHE A 38 19.99 -25.51 -4.56
C PHE A 38 18.88 -26.58 -4.45
N ILE A 39 18.16 -26.88 -5.52
CA ILE A 39 17.07 -27.85 -5.62
C ILE A 39 17.26 -28.52 -6.99
N GLU A 40 17.60 -29.81 -7.02
CA GLU A 40 17.95 -30.62 -8.22
C GLU A 40 16.87 -30.65 -9.33
N SER A 41 15.75 -29.95 -9.14
CA SER A 41 14.57 -30.00 -10.00
C SER A 41 14.50 -28.90 -11.06
N ILE A 42 15.29 -27.82 -10.96
CA ILE A 42 15.17 -26.65 -11.86
C ILE A 42 16.53 -26.32 -12.53
N PRO A 43 16.76 -26.78 -13.78
CA PRO A 43 17.97 -26.44 -14.51
C PRO A 43 17.91 -24.97 -14.97
N PHE A 44 19.02 -24.22 -14.84
CA PHE A 44 19.05 -22.81 -15.28
C PHE A 44 19.88 -22.58 -16.56
N TYR A 45 20.87 -23.45 -16.84
CA TYR A 45 21.68 -23.34 -18.07
C TYR A 45 22.25 -24.71 -18.50
N PRO A 46 22.25 -25.05 -19.81
CA PRO A 46 22.92 -26.25 -20.31
C PRO A 46 24.42 -25.98 -20.45
N VAL A 47 25.24 -26.67 -19.66
CA VAL A 47 26.70 -26.46 -19.58
C VAL A 47 27.43 -27.12 -20.74
N LYS A 48 27.00 -28.33 -21.14
CA LYS A 48 27.63 -29.10 -22.22
C LYS A 48 26.60 -29.96 -22.94
N LYS A 49 26.71 -30.03 -24.27
CA LYS A 49 25.98 -30.97 -25.12
C LYS A 49 26.99 -31.86 -25.83
N SER A 50 26.81 -33.17 -25.76
CA SER A 50 27.67 -34.15 -26.43
C SER A 50 26.85 -35.24 -27.08
N THR A 51 27.27 -35.68 -28.25
CA THR A 51 26.71 -36.85 -28.93
C THR A 51 27.65 -38.02 -28.70
N ILE A 52 27.14 -39.09 -28.10
CA ILE A 52 27.87 -40.34 -27.90
C ILE A 52 27.23 -41.42 -28.76
N VAL A 53 28.03 -42.37 -29.22
CA VAL A 53 27.56 -43.52 -29.97
C VAL A 53 27.82 -44.76 -29.12
N GLN A 54 26.82 -45.61 -28.94
CA GLN A 54 26.91 -46.77 -28.08
C GLN A 54 26.51 -48.03 -28.85
N CYS A 55 27.34 -49.07 -28.79
CA CYS A 55 26.99 -50.35 -29.40
C CYS A 55 25.78 -50.98 -28.67
N GLN A 56 24.79 -51.49 -29.41
CA GLN A 56 23.60 -52.12 -28.80
C GLN A 56 23.88 -53.49 -28.16
N GLN A 57 24.96 -54.15 -28.57
CA GLN A 57 25.25 -55.52 -28.13
C GLN A 57 26.17 -55.57 -26.91
N CYS A 58 27.27 -54.81 -26.92
CA CYS A 58 28.25 -54.80 -25.82
C CYS A 58 28.19 -53.53 -24.97
N TRP A 59 27.34 -52.55 -25.30
CA TRP A 59 27.14 -51.31 -24.55
C TRP A 59 28.38 -50.40 -24.47
N VAL A 60 29.45 -50.71 -25.21
CA VAL A 60 30.68 -49.92 -25.28
C VAL A 60 30.41 -48.61 -26.00
N GLN A 61 30.96 -47.52 -25.45
CA GLN A 61 30.88 -46.18 -26.02
C GLN A 61 32.00 -45.98 -27.04
N THR A 62 31.63 -45.55 -28.24
CA THR A 62 32.54 -45.22 -29.33
C THR A 62 32.53 -43.71 -29.54
N ASP A 63 33.70 -43.09 -29.69
CA ASP A 63 33.80 -41.65 -29.89
C ASP A 63 33.13 -41.23 -31.20
N ALA A 64 32.14 -40.34 -31.11
CA ALA A 64 31.44 -39.80 -32.28
C ALA A 64 32.37 -39.06 -33.25
N ALA A 65 33.61 -38.74 -32.83
CA ALA A 65 34.66 -38.17 -33.67
C ALA A 65 35.14 -39.11 -34.79
N THR A 66 34.82 -40.41 -34.71
CA THR A 66 35.12 -41.40 -35.76
C THR A 66 34.19 -41.29 -36.98
N LEU A 67 33.06 -40.60 -36.86
CA LEU A 67 32.14 -40.32 -37.96
C LEU A 67 32.54 -39.03 -38.71
N PRO A 68 32.19 -38.91 -40.01
CA PRO A 68 32.41 -37.68 -40.76
C PRO A 68 31.77 -36.47 -40.06
N LYS A 69 32.50 -35.34 -39.98
CA LYS A 69 32.05 -34.13 -39.27
C LYS A 69 30.64 -33.65 -39.69
N GLN A 70 30.29 -33.80 -40.97
CA GLN A 70 28.96 -33.46 -41.49
C GLN A 70 27.86 -34.33 -40.87
N ARG A 71 28.11 -35.63 -40.72
CA ARG A 71 27.15 -36.58 -40.17
C ARG A 71 26.93 -36.37 -38.68
N VAL A 72 28.00 -36.09 -37.94
CA VAL A 72 27.92 -35.73 -36.51
C VAL A 72 27.08 -34.45 -36.31
N LYS A 73 27.26 -33.46 -37.19
CA LYS A 73 26.49 -32.20 -37.14
C LYS A 73 25.00 -32.43 -37.38
N GLU A 74 24.65 -33.30 -38.33
CA GLU A 74 23.27 -33.66 -38.63
C GLU A 74 22.61 -34.42 -37.47
N LEU A 75 23.28 -35.45 -36.95
CA LEU A 75 22.82 -36.21 -35.78
C LEU A 75 22.64 -35.30 -34.55
N SER A 76 23.58 -34.40 -34.29
CA SER A 76 23.48 -33.41 -33.21
C SER A 76 22.29 -32.46 -33.38
N LYS A 77 21.99 -32.03 -34.62
CA LYS A 77 20.85 -31.13 -34.89
C LYS A 77 19.51 -31.84 -34.61
N ASN A 78 19.41 -33.12 -34.95
CA ASN A 78 18.20 -33.93 -34.72
C ASN A 78 18.01 -34.29 -33.23
N LEU A 79 19.10 -34.53 -32.50
CA LEU A 79 19.07 -34.84 -31.06
C LEU A 79 18.70 -33.65 -30.18
N PHE A 80 19.13 -32.45 -30.57
CA PHE A 80 19.02 -31.23 -29.75
C PHE A 80 18.21 -30.11 -30.44
N PRO A 81 16.94 -30.35 -30.82
CA PRO A 81 16.12 -29.29 -31.38
C PRO A 81 15.79 -28.22 -30.33
N ALA A 82 15.65 -26.97 -30.76
CA ALA A 82 15.47 -25.83 -29.85
C ALA A 82 14.25 -25.98 -28.92
N TRP A 83 13.12 -26.50 -29.42
CA TRP A 83 11.87 -26.70 -28.68
C TRP A 83 12.00 -27.62 -27.46
N ARG A 84 12.94 -28.58 -27.48
CA ARG A 84 13.16 -29.52 -26.38
C ARG A 84 13.89 -28.88 -25.19
N LEU A 85 14.69 -27.85 -25.45
CA LEU A 85 15.32 -27.08 -24.38
C LEU A 85 14.29 -26.17 -23.71
N PHE A 86 13.35 -25.59 -24.46
CA PHE A 86 12.28 -24.75 -23.91
C PHE A 86 11.44 -25.47 -22.84
N SER A 87 11.08 -26.74 -23.05
CA SER A 87 10.29 -27.49 -22.04
C SER A 87 11.06 -27.74 -20.74
N LYS A 88 12.40 -27.83 -20.79
CA LYS A 88 13.24 -28.00 -19.59
C LYS A 88 13.41 -26.71 -18.79
N PHE A 89 13.37 -25.55 -19.45
CA PHE A 89 13.49 -24.24 -18.78
C PHE A 89 12.14 -23.59 -18.45
N LEU A 90 11.02 -24.25 -18.76
CA LEU A 90 9.68 -23.75 -18.47
C LEU A 90 9.48 -23.48 -16.96
N GLY A 91 9.96 -24.37 -16.09
CA GLY A 91 9.90 -24.17 -14.64
C GLY A 91 10.71 -22.96 -14.17
N SER A 92 11.90 -22.76 -14.73
CA SER A 92 12.76 -21.61 -14.43
C SER A 92 12.09 -20.30 -14.89
N LEU A 93 11.47 -20.31 -16.06
CA LEU A 93 10.72 -19.17 -16.59
C LEU A 93 9.50 -18.83 -15.72
N LEU A 94 8.71 -19.82 -15.34
CA LEU A 94 7.55 -19.63 -14.45
C LEU A 94 7.98 -19.13 -13.07
N THR A 95 9.10 -19.63 -12.54
CA THR A 95 9.66 -19.15 -11.27
C THR A 95 10.09 -17.69 -11.35
N LEU A 96 10.77 -17.30 -12.43
CA LEU A 96 11.16 -15.90 -12.67
C LEU A 96 9.93 -14.99 -12.84
N MET A 97 8.91 -15.44 -13.57
CA MET A 97 7.64 -14.71 -13.69
C MET A 97 6.95 -14.54 -12.34
N PHE A 98 6.91 -15.59 -11.50
CA PHE A 98 6.32 -15.53 -10.17
C PHE A 98 7.09 -14.57 -9.25
N LEU A 99 8.42 -14.64 -9.22
CA LEU A 99 9.25 -13.70 -8.46
C LEU A 99 9.06 -12.26 -8.95
N SER A 100 9.01 -12.04 -10.26
CA SER A 100 8.73 -10.73 -10.86
C SER A 100 7.35 -10.21 -10.44
N TYR A 101 6.33 -11.07 -10.43
CA TYR A 101 4.99 -10.71 -9.95
C TYR A 101 4.99 -10.29 -8.48
N LEU A 102 5.70 -11.02 -7.60
CA LEU A 102 5.82 -10.66 -6.18
C LEU A 102 6.50 -9.30 -6.00
N VAL A 103 7.61 -9.06 -6.70
CA VAL A 103 8.35 -7.79 -6.64
C VAL A 103 7.50 -6.63 -7.18
N GLN A 104 6.79 -6.83 -8.29
CA GLN A 104 5.86 -5.83 -8.82
C GLN A 104 4.75 -5.48 -7.82
N GLY A 105 4.28 -6.46 -7.05
CA GLY A 105 3.30 -6.26 -5.99
C GLY A 105 3.80 -5.26 -4.93
N GLU A 106 5.01 -5.43 -4.42
CA GLU A 106 5.61 -4.52 -3.44
C GLU A 106 5.89 -3.13 -4.03
N ILE A 107 6.42 -3.05 -5.26
CA ILE A 107 6.65 -1.77 -5.94
C ILE A 107 5.33 -0.98 -6.05
N LYS A 108 4.25 -1.65 -6.45
CA LYS A 108 2.93 -1.02 -6.54
C LYS A 108 2.43 -0.54 -5.19
N GLN A 109 2.65 -1.28 -4.10
CA GLN A 109 2.28 -0.85 -2.76
C GLN A 109 3.05 0.39 -2.31
N HIS A 110 4.35 0.46 -2.61
CA HIS A 110 5.17 1.64 -2.31
C HIS A 110 4.69 2.86 -3.11
N GLN A 111 4.43 2.72 -4.41
CA GLN A 111 3.90 3.80 -5.25
C GLN A 111 2.54 4.30 -4.76
N LEU A 112 1.64 3.38 -4.37
CA LEU A 112 0.35 3.75 -3.76
C LEU A 112 0.54 4.49 -2.44
N SER A 113 1.48 4.04 -1.60
CA SER A 113 1.76 4.69 -0.33
C SER A 113 2.28 6.12 -0.54
N ASP A 114 3.12 6.33 -1.55
CA ASP A 114 3.66 7.63 -1.90
C ASP A 114 2.56 8.56 -2.44
N HIS A 115 1.67 8.05 -3.30
CA HIS A 115 0.52 8.82 -3.77
C HIS A 115 -0.43 9.23 -2.63
N PHE A 116 -0.69 8.32 -1.68
CA PHE A 116 -1.57 8.62 -0.55
C PHE A 116 -0.95 9.57 0.48
N ILE A 117 0.39 9.60 0.63
CA ILE A 117 1.03 10.59 1.50
C ILE A 117 1.01 12.00 0.89
N GLU A 118 1.10 12.10 -0.44
CA GLU A 118 1.01 13.38 -1.16
C GLU A 118 -0.40 13.97 -1.13
N THR A 119 -1.41 13.10 -1.05
CA THR A 119 -2.83 13.49 -0.99
C THR A 119 -3.54 12.85 0.20
N PRO A 120 -3.20 13.20 1.46
CA PRO A 120 -3.80 12.59 2.64
C PRO A 120 -5.33 12.68 2.61
N ALA A 121 -5.99 11.63 3.08
CA ALA A 121 -7.44 11.60 3.23
C ALA A 121 -7.83 11.12 4.63
N VAL A 122 -8.98 11.61 5.10
CA VAL A 122 -9.60 11.08 6.32
C VAL A 122 -9.80 9.58 6.16
N ASN A 123 -9.47 8.83 7.22
CA ASN A 123 -9.49 7.37 7.29
C ASN A 123 -8.31 6.66 6.58
N ASP A 124 -7.26 7.37 6.17
CA ASP A 124 -5.99 6.74 5.80
C ASP A 124 -5.32 6.10 7.02
N PHE A 125 -4.68 4.95 6.80
CA PHE A 125 -3.93 4.22 7.82
C PHE A 125 -2.43 4.30 7.53
N TYR A 126 -1.68 4.73 8.55
CA TYR A 126 -0.24 4.89 8.47
C TYR A 126 0.45 3.82 9.29
N HIS A 127 1.38 3.10 8.68
CA HIS A 127 2.22 2.16 9.39
C HIS A 127 3.51 2.86 9.77
N VAL A 128 3.73 3.04 11.07
CA VAL A 128 4.74 3.96 11.59
C VAL A 128 5.78 3.24 12.44
N ASP A 129 7.04 3.48 12.12
CA ASP A 129 8.19 3.17 12.95
C ASP A 129 8.43 4.36 13.91
N PHE A 130 8.02 4.19 15.15
CA PHE A 130 8.03 5.24 16.17
C PHE A 130 9.44 5.62 16.62
N ARG A 131 10.46 4.82 16.28
CA ARG A 131 11.87 5.11 16.62
C ARG A 131 12.40 6.39 15.95
N TYR A 132 11.77 6.82 14.86
CA TYR A 132 12.08 8.11 14.23
C TYR A 132 11.41 9.30 14.92
N LEU A 133 10.36 9.06 15.72
CA LEU A 133 9.56 10.11 16.36
C LEU A 133 9.92 10.30 17.84
N SER A 134 10.43 9.26 18.51
CA SER A 134 10.78 9.32 19.93
C SER A 134 12.03 8.50 20.23
N SER A 135 12.92 9.08 21.03
CA SER A 135 14.11 8.41 21.58
C SER A 135 13.83 7.64 22.87
N GLU A 136 12.67 7.85 23.51
CA GLU A 136 12.31 7.29 24.81
C GLU A 136 11.39 6.06 24.70
N LEU A 137 11.79 5.09 23.87
CA LEU A 137 10.99 3.89 23.61
C LEU A 137 11.55 2.67 24.36
N ARG A 138 10.67 1.83 24.89
CA ARG A 138 11.07 0.51 25.39
C ARG A 138 11.51 -0.39 24.23
N PRO A 139 12.36 -1.42 24.46
CA PRO A 139 12.91 -2.25 23.39
C PRO A 139 11.88 -2.93 22.45
N ASN A 140 10.67 -3.20 22.93
CA ASN A 140 9.59 -3.82 22.16
C ASN A 140 8.55 -2.83 21.62
N GLU A 141 8.72 -1.54 21.87
CA GLU A 141 7.76 -0.48 21.53
C GLU A 141 8.18 0.25 20.25
N LYS A 142 8.26 -0.45 19.12
CA LYS A 142 8.86 0.08 17.88
C LYS A 142 7.84 0.59 16.88
N TYR A 143 6.76 -0.16 16.64
CA TYR A 143 5.82 0.13 15.55
C TYR A 143 4.42 0.42 16.08
N ARG A 144 3.70 1.33 15.41
CA ARG A 144 2.30 1.66 15.70
C ARG A 144 1.53 1.85 14.40
N VAL A 145 0.21 1.70 14.51
CA VAL A 145 -0.71 2.04 13.43
C VAL A 145 -1.28 3.43 13.71
N GLY A 146 -1.05 4.36 12.79
CA GLY A 146 -1.68 5.67 12.75
C GLY A 146 -2.96 5.65 11.92
N LYS A 147 -3.88 6.54 12.22
CA LYS A 147 -5.09 6.78 11.44
C LYS A 147 -5.33 8.28 11.32
N VAL A 148 -5.57 8.75 10.11
CA VAL A 148 -6.01 10.13 9.86
C VAL A 148 -7.47 10.26 10.26
N THR A 149 -7.76 11.13 11.22
CA THR A 149 -9.11 11.36 11.76
C THR A 149 -9.77 12.60 11.19
N ASP A 150 -9.00 13.62 10.88
CA ASP A 150 -9.46 14.90 10.35
C ASP A 150 -8.39 15.52 9.45
N ILE A 151 -8.82 16.36 8.51
CA ILE A 151 -7.95 17.19 7.69
C ILE A 151 -8.48 18.62 7.78
N THR A 152 -7.60 19.55 8.09
CA THR A 152 -7.90 20.97 8.25
C THR A 152 -6.89 21.78 7.44
N GLY A 153 -7.28 22.16 6.23
CA GLY A 153 -6.39 22.82 5.28
C GLY A 153 -5.30 21.85 4.82
N ASP A 154 -4.04 22.22 5.05
CA ASP A 154 -2.85 21.42 4.75
C ASP A 154 -2.35 20.60 5.96
N VAL A 155 -3.16 20.49 7.02
CA VAL A 155 -2.82 19.76 8.25
C VAL A 155 -3.70 18.53 8.38
N ALA A 156 -3.08 17.36 8.56
CA ALA A 156 -3.74 16.11 8.90
C ALA A 156 -3.62 15.83 10.39
N THR A 157 -4.76 15.55 11.03
CA THR A 157 -4.81 15.07 12.40
C THR A 157 -4.71 13.55 12.40
N VAL A 158 -3.69 13.04 13.09
CA VAL A 158 -3.36 11.61 13.17
C VAL A 158 -3.46 11.14 14.61
N VAL A 159 -4.19 10.04 14.83
CA VAL A 159 -4.18 9.30 16.10
C VAL A 159 -3.43 7.99 15.94
N TYR A 160 -2.71 7.59 16.96
CA TYR A 160 -1.94 6.33 16.95
C TYR A 160 -2.55 5.26 17.85
N SER A 161 -2.37 4.00 17.48
CA SER A 161 -2.76 2.82 18.26
C SER A 161 -2.19 2.89 19.67
N ARG A 162 -2.96 2.54 20.70
CA ARG A 162 -2.44 2.47 22.08
C ARG A 162 -1.40 1.38 22.24
N LEU A 163 -1.50 0.33 21.43
CA LEU A 163 -0.55 -0.77 21.38
C LEU A 163 0.65 -0.39 20.51
N PHE A 164 1.83 -0.79 20.99
CA PHE A 164 3.03 -0.86 20.20
C PHE A 164 3.35 -2.30 19.81
N TYR A 165 4.11 -2.46 18.74
CA TYR A 165 4.53 -3.75 18.21
C TYR A 165 6.05 -3.81 18.08
N ARG A 166 6.62 -4.99 18.33
CA ARG A 166 8.06 -5.25 18.21
C ARG A 166 8.54 -5.31 16.76
N MET A 167 7.69 -5.73 15.83
CA MET A 167 7.99 -5.95 14.40
C MET A 167 6.87 -5.38 13.53
N GLN A 168 7.20 -4.97 12.29
CA GLN A 168 6.23 -4.43 11.32
C GLN A 168 5.03 -5.38 11.10
N HIS A 169 5.32 -6.68 10.94
CA HIS A 169 4.28 -7.69 10.78
C HIS A 169 3.23 -7.68 11.91
N GLY A 170 3.63 -7.39 13.16
CA GLY A 170 2.67 -7.32 14.27
C GLY A 170 1.69 -6.14 14.14
N ALA A 171 2.17 -4.99 13.65
CA ALA A 171 1.31 -3.84 13.37
C ALA A 171 0.39 -4.13 12.18
N ASP A 172 0.92 -4.70 11.10
CA ASP A 172 0.18 -5.11 9.91
C ASP A 172 -0.94 -6.12 10.23
N GLU A 173 -0.63 -7.10 11.09
CA GLU A 173 -1.58 -8.12 11.54
C GLU A 173 -2.73 -7.53 12.34
N SER A 174 -2.47 -6.49 13.14
CA SER A 174 -3.53 -5.82 13.92
C SER A 174 -4.64 -5.27 13.04
N ILE A 175 -4.31 -4.81 11.82
CA ILE A 175 -5.29 -4.38 10.82
C ILE A 175 -6.01 -5.59 10.23
N ARG A 176 -5.26 -6.63 9.81
CA ARG A 176 -5.81 -7.84 9.18
C ARG A 176 -6.83 -8.55 10.07
N VAL A 177 -6.58 -8.61 11.37
CA VAL A 177 -7.50 -9.23 12.35
C VAL A 177 -8.66 -8.31 12.75
N GLY A 178 -8.60 -7.03 12.38
CA GLY A 178 -9.68 -6.07 12.58
C GLY A 178 -9.62 -5.28 13.90
N HIS A 179 -8.48 -5.23 14.61
CA HIS A 179 -8.36 -4.46 15.85
C HIS A 179 -8.65 -2.97 15.65
N VAL A 180 -8.37 -2.44 14.46
CA VAL A 180 -8.64 -1.05 14.06
C VAL A 180 -10.12 -0.63 14.14
N THR A 181 -11.05 -1.58 14.25
CA THR A 181 -12.48 -1.32 14.46
C THR A 181 -12.82 -1.04 15.91
N HIS A 182 -11.97 -1.46 16.84
CA HIS A 182 -12.26 -1.34 18.27
C HIS A 182 -12.09 0.10 18.74
N PHE A 183 -13.08 0.63 19.45
CA PHE A 183 -13.12 2.04 19.87
C PHE A 183 -11.93 2.47 20.76
N SER A 184 -11.32 1.52 21.47
CA SER A 184 -10.16 1.77 22.33
C SER A 184 -8.82 1.46 21.67
N PHE A 185 -8.81 0.98 20.42
CA PHE A 185 -7.56 0.63 19.74
C PHE A 185 -6.69 1.87 19.53
N PHE A 186 -7.29 2.98 19.10
CA PHE A 186 -6.61 4.26 18.96
C PHE A 186 -6.56 5.03 20.28
N SER A 187 -5.45 5.75 20.48
CA SER A 187 -5.32 6.74 21.55
C SER A 187 -6.27 7.92 21.31
N ARG A 188 -6.60 8.65 22.37
CA ARG A 188 -7.28 9.95 22.25
C ARG A 188 -6.31 11.09 21.94
N LYS A 189 -5.01 10.89 22.18
CA LYS A 189 -3.99 11.90 21.89
C LYS A 189 -3.86 12.08 20.38
N GLU A 190 -4.13 13.30 19.95
CA GLU A 190 -4.03 13.74 18.56
C GLU A 190 -2.64 14.30 18.26
N TYR A 191 -2.22 14.15 17.01
CA TYR A 191 -0.98 14.72 16.48
C TYR A 191 -1.31 15.41 15.17
N HIS A 192 -1.00 16.69 15.07
CA HIS A 192 -1.26 17.50 13.90
C HIS A 192 0.02 17.62 13.09
N TYR A 193 -0.02 17.13 11.85
CA TYR A 193 1.11 17.18 10.93
C TYR A 193 0.69 17.92 9.66
N SER A 194 1.48 18.89 9.24
CA SER A 194 1.37 19.43 7.89
C SER A 194 1.63 18.33 6.86
N PHE A 195 1.09 18.47 5.65
CA PHE A 195 1.35 17.52 4.57
C PHE A 195 2.85 17.42 4.24
N ALA A 196 3.59 18.52 4.39
CA ALA A 196 5.04 18.54 4.24
C ALA A 196 5.75 17.69 5.32
N GLU A 197 5.30 17.74 6.58
CA GLU A 197 5.84 16.89 7.65
C GLU A 197 5.54 15.42 7.40
N LEU A 198 4.31 15.08 6.97
CA LEU A 198 3.95 13.70 6.60
C LEU A 198 4.84 13.16 5.47
N TYR A 199 5.08 13.97 4.43
CA TYR A 199 5.99 13.63 3.34
C TYR A 199 7.43 13.42 3.84
N LYS A 200 7.90 14.28 4.74
CA LYS A 200 9.22 14.13 5.39
C LYS A 200 9.31 12.84 6.21
N MET A 201 8.28 12.51 6.98
CA MET A 201 8.22 11.25 7.73
C MET A 201 8.26 10.03 6.81
N ARG A 202 7.58 10.08 5.66
CA ARG A 202 7.61 9.01 4.64
C ARG A 202 9.00 8.84 4.02
N THR A 203 9.65 9.93 3.63
CA THR A 203 10.98 9.90 3.01
C THR A 203 12.09 9.46 3.98
N GLN A 204 11.95 9.75 5.27
CA GLN A 204 12.84 9.26 6.32
C GLN A 204 12.62 7.78 6.69
N GLY A 205 11.54 7.16 6.19
CA GLY A 205 11.17 5.78 6.52
C GLY A 205 10.41 5.63 7.84
N ALA A 206 10.05 6.74 8.50
CA ALA A 206 9.20 6.73 9.70
C ALA A 206 7.80 6.20 9.37
N ILE A 207 7.20 6.66 8.26
CA ILE A 207 6.00 6.05 7.68
C ILE A 207 6.49 5.08 6.59
N TYR A 208 6.33 3.77 6.79
CA TYR A 208 6.86 2.78 5.86
C TYR A 208 5.80 2.23 4.90
N ARG A 209 4.51 2.37 5.23
CA ARG A 209 3.38 1.98 4.38
C ARG A 209 2.18 2.86 4.69
N VAL A 210 1.41 3.22 3.66
CA VAL A 210 0.13 3.91 3.79
C VAL A 210 -0.95 3.09 3.09
N GLU A 211 -2.09 2.92 3.74
CA GLU A 211 -3.21 2.22 3.14
C GLU A 211 -4.49 3.05 3.26
N ARG A 212 -5.16 3.27 2.13
CA ARG A 212 -6.46 3.91 2.06
C ARG A 212 -7.57 2.86 1.94
N PRO A 213 -8.56 2.85 2.83
CA PRO A 213 -9.70 1.95 2.74
C PRO A 213 -10.53 2.19 1.47
N ILE A 214 -11.03 1.12 0.87
CA ILE A 214 -11.93 1.18 -0.28
C ILE A 214 -13.30 0.71 0.20
N LYS A 215 -14.34 1.52 0.00
CA LYS A 215 -15.71 1.22 0.47
C LYS A 215 -15.77 0.89 1.98
N ASN A 216 -14.99 1.61 2.79
CA ASN A 216 -14.85 1.37 4.23
C ASN A 216 -14.33 -0.02 4.61
N GLU A 217 -13.60 -0.67 3.71
CA GLU A 217 -12.91 -1.92 4.00
C GLU A 217 -11.41 -1.77 3.81
N LEU A 218 -10.66 -2.42 4.69
CA LEU A 218 -9.21 -2.52 4.65
C LEU A 218 -8.83 -3.99 4.88
N ARG A 219 -8.14 -4.60 3.91
CA ARG A 219 -7.72 -6.02 3.95
C ARG A 219 -8.88 -7.00 4.24
N GLY A 220 -10.06 -6.73 3.69
CA GLY A 220 -11.24 -7.57 3.87
C GLY A 220 -11.90 -7.45 5.25
N LYS A 221 -11.52 -6.44 6.05
CA LYS A 221 -12.20 -6.09 7.30
C LYS A 221 -12.85 -4.72 7.17
N PRO A 222 -14.06 -4.53 7.73
CA PRO A 222 -14.65 -3.20 7.79
C PRO A 222 -13.75 -2.30 8.64
N VAL A 223 -13.64 -1.03 8.28
CA VAL A 223 -12.99 0.00 9.08
C VAL A 223 -14.01 1.12 9.31
N VAL A 224 -14.26 1.43 10.57
CA VAL A 224 -15.29 2.38 10.96
C VAL A 224 -14.87 3.79 10.54
N THR A 225 -15.63 4.40 9.64
CA THR A 225 -15.69 5.86 9.49
C THR A 225 -16.67 6.37 10.53
N ALA A 226 -16.17 6.91 11.63
CA ALA A 226 -17.02 7.42 12.69
C ALA A 226 -17.66 8.77 12.31
N LYS A 227 -18.43 8.84 11.21
CA LYS A 227 -19.42 9.91 11.08
C LYS A 227 -20.60 9.52 11.97
N LYS A 228 -20.52 9.87 13.26
CA LYS A 228 -21.67 9.77 14.16
C LYS A 228 -22.76 10.67 13.60
N ARG A 229 -23.75 10.07 12.92
CA ARG A 229 -24.98 10.78 12.57
C ARG A 229 -25.71 11.00 13.90
N PHE A 230 -25.59 12.19 14.46
CA PHE A 230 -26.34 12.57 15.65
C PHE A 230 -27.82 12.65 15.28
N LEU A 231 -28.53 11.53 15.39
CA LEU A 231 -29.98 11.49 15.37
C LEU A 231 -30.46 11.93 16.75
N SER A 232 -30.47 13.24 16.99
CA SER A 232 -31.14 13.81 18.16
C SER A 232 -32.63 13.95 17.86
N SER A 233 -33.49 13.55 18.80
CA SER A 233 -34.92 13.87 18.77
C SER A 233 -35.19 15.34 19.08
N THR A 234 -34.21 16.06 19.64
CA THR A 234 -34.29 17.49 19.94
C THR A 234 -34.23 18.29 18.64
N TYR A 235 -35.22 19.17 18.45
CA TYR A 235 -35.21 20.13 17.36
C TYR A 235 -34.14 21.20 17.59
N PHE A 236 -33.23 21.34 16.64
CA PHE A 236 -32.29 22.46 16.57
C PHE A 236 -32.57 23.25 15.28
N PRO A 237 -32.85 24.57 15.37
CA PRO A 237 -32.90 25.42 14.18
C PRO A 237 -31.64 25.25 13.33
N GLY A 238 -31.80 25.13 12.00
CA GLY A 238 -30.67 24.92 11.09
C GLY A 238 -30.23 23.45 10.91
N ALA A 239 -30.58 22.52 11.80
CA ALA A 239 -30.12 21.12 11.70
C ALA A 239 -30.58 20.40 10.42
N ARG A 240 -31.82 20.66 9.98
CA ARG A 240 -32.34 20.12 8.72
C ARG A 240 -31.53 20.63 7.52
N GLN A 241 -31.16 21.91 7.52
CA GLN A 241 -30.36 22.51 6.45
C GLN A 241 -28.96 21.89 6.44
N ASN A 242 -28.32 21.74 7.61
CA ASN A 242 -27.04 21.03 7.72
C ASN A 242 -27.10 19.61 7.15
N ASN A 243 -28.13 18.84 7.51
CA ASN A 243 -28.29 17.47 7.01
C ASN A 243 -28.51 17.44 5.49
N SER A 244 -29.20 18.44 4.93
CA SER A 244 -29.33 18.61 3.49
C SER A 244 -27.99 18.94 2.82
N GLY A 245 -27.17 19.79 3.43
CA GLY A 245 -25.83 20.12 2.92
C GLY A 245 -24.91 18.90 2.90
N LEU A 246 -24.94 18.09 3.96
CA LEU A 246 -24.21 16.81 4.01
C LEU A 246 -24.65 15.85 2.90
N ALA A 247 -25.96 15.77 2.62
CA ALA A 247 -26.48 14.94 1.54
C ALA A 247 -25.99 15.40 0.15
N PHE A 248 -25.91 16.72 -0.08
CA PHE A 248 -25.34 17.26 -1.32
C PHE A 248 -23.83 17.00 -1.44
N LEU A 249 -23.06 17.07 -0.34
CA LEU A 249 -21.64 16.67 -0.38
C LEU A 249 -21.44 15.19 -0.76
N GLU A 250 -22.36 14.30 -0.36
CA GLU A 250 -22.32 12.88 -0.70
C GLU A 250 -22.82 12.59 -2.12
N ALA A 251 -23.62 13.49 -2.71
CA ALA A 251 -24.22 13.33 -4.03
C ALA A 251 -23.31 13.87 -5.15
N SER A 252 -22.09 13.33 -5.25
CA SER A 252 -21.08 13.76 -6.25
C SER A 252 -21.48 13.55 -7.72
N TYR A 253 -22.61 12.87 -7.97
CA TYR A 253 -23.20 12.65 -9.30
C TYR A 253 -24.16 13.77 -9.72
N ILE A 254 -24.42 14.75 -8.85
CA ILE A 254 -25.25 15.93 -9.14
C ILE A 254 -24.32 17.08 -9.52
N ASP A 255 -24.63 17.77 -10.61
CA ASP A 255 -23.92 18.98 -11.00
C ASP A 255 -24.11 20.08 -9.94
N ASN A 256 -23.06 20.86 -9.67
CA ASN A 256 -23.04 21.93 -8.66
C ASN A 256 -23.40 21.47 -7.23
N HIS A 257 -23.13 20.20 -6.91
CA HIS A 257 -23.47 19.67 -5.59
C HIS A 257 -22.73 20.37 -4.44
N ILE A 258 -21.54 20.92 -4.68
CA ILE A 258 -20.78 21.66 -3.67
C ILE A 258 -21.43 23.02 -3.39
N GLU A 259 -21.88 23.73 -4.43
CA GLU A 259 -22.59 25.01 -4.32
C GLU A 259 -23.91 24.83 -3.57
N LEU A 260 -24.66 23.77 -3.90
CA LEU A 260 -25.88 23.43 -3.17
C LEU A 260 -25.58 23.08 -1.70
N ALA A 261 -24.48 22.36 -1.42
CA ALA A 261 -24.07 22.10 -0.06
C ALA A 261 -23.72 23.38 0.70
N PHE A 262 -22.98 24.29 0.06
CA PHE A 262 -22.61 25.59 0.60
C PHE A 262 -23.85 26.41 0.99
N GLU A 263 -24.82 26.56 0.09
CA GLU A 263 -26.07 27.28 0.39
C GLU A 263 -26.80 26.70 1.61
N LYS A 264 -26.85 25.36 1.72
CA LYS A 264 -27.51 24.70 2.86
C LYS A 264 -26.73 24.87 4.15
N PHE A 265 -25.40 24.82 4.12
CA PHE A 265 -24.60 25.09 5.31
C PHE A 265 -24.68 26.56 5.73
N ASN A 266 -24.71 27.50 4.79
CA ASN A 266 -24.91 28.92 5.08
C ASN A 266 -26.23 29.17 5.82
N LEU A 267 -27.34 28.66 5.28
CA LEU A 267 -28.65 28.74 5.95
C LEU A 267 -28.70 28.04 7.31
N SER A 268 -27.86 27.03 7.53
CA SER A 268 -27.75 26.33 8.82
C SER A 268 -26.94 27.15 9.83
N ALA A 269 -25.83 27.72 9.37
CA ALA A 269 -24.90 28.51 10.16
C ALA A 269 -25.53 29.83 10.62
N GLU A 270 -26.25 30.51 9.74
CA GLU A 270 -27.04 31.73 10.04
C GLU A 270 -28.13 31.48 11.09
N ARG A 271 -28.60 30.23 11.23
CA ARG A 271 -29.56 29.82 12.26
C ARG A 271 -28.90 29.41 13.58
N GLY A 272 -27.59 29.61 13.70
CA GLY A 272 -26.81 29.30 14.89
C GLY A 272 -26.51 27.82 15.09
N TYR A 273 -26.73 26.95 14.09
CA TYR A 273 -26.46 25.53 14.28
C TYR A 273 -24.96 25.24 14.24
N LYS A 274 -24.34 24.93 15.38
CA LYS A 274 -22.89 24.70 15.49
C LYS A 274 -22.29 23.73 14.47
N LEU A 275 -22.97 22.62 14.14
CA LEU A 275 -22.47 21.70 13.09
C LEU A 275 -22.57 22.32 11.69
N GLY A 276 -23.58 23.16 11.44
CA GLY A 276 -23.70 23.92 10.20
C GLY A 276 -22.59 24.95 10.05
N GLN A 277 -22.26 25.66 11.14
CA GLN A 277 -21.14 26.60 11.21
C GLN A 277 -19.80 25.90 10.95
N VAL A 278 -19.55 24.75 11.59
CA VAL A 278 -18.33 23.95 11.34
C VAL A 278 -18.26 23.45 9.90
N ASN A 279 -19.36 22.92 9.34
CA ASN A 279 -19.37 22.44 7.96
C ASN A 279 -19.22 23.57 6.94
N LEU A 280 -19.73 24.76 7.23
CA LEU A 280 -19.51 25.94 6.40
C LEU A 280 -18.03 26.38 6.46
N ALA A 281 -17.45 26.43 7.66
CA ALA A 281 -16.03 26.70 7.83
C ALA A 281 -15.17 25.69 7.06
N GLU A 282 -15.53 24.41 7.06
CA GLU A 282 -14.83 23.36 6.32
C GLU A 282 -14.79 23.63 4.80
N LEU A 283 -15.87 24.17 4.22
CA LEU A 283 -15.88 24.56 2.80
C LEU A 283 -14.97 25.75 2.50
N TYR A 284 -14.86 26.70 3.44
CA TYR A 284 -13.92 27.81 3.35
C TYR A 284 -12.47 27.37 3.54
N ILE A 285 -12.21 26.44 4.46
CA ILE A 285 -10.87 25.87 4.71
C ILE A 285 -10.36 25.09 3.49
N THR A 286 -11.22 24.27 2.90
CA THR A 286 -10.82 23.38 1.80
C THR A 286 -10.83 24.08 0.44
N GLY A 287 -11.46 25.25 0.30
CA GLY A 287 -11.66 25.90 -1.00
C GLY A 287 -12.49 25.06 -1.98
N LYS A 288 -13.27 24.07 -1.52
CA LYS A 288 -14.02 23.20 -2.43
C LYS A 288 -15.13 23.92 -3.19
N HIS A 289 -15.66 24.98 -2.61
CA HIS A 289 -16.78 25.76 -3.14
C HIS A 289 -16.34 27.02 -3.92
N GLY A 290 -15.03 27.26 -4.07
CA GLY A 290 -14.50 28.52 -4.58
C GLY A 290 -13.04 28.73 -4.14
N GLU A 291 -12.68 29.96 -3.80
CA GLU A 291 -11.36 30.21 -3.22
C GLU A 291 -11.34 29.89 -1.72
N GLN A 292 -10.15 29.52 -1.23
CA GLN A 292 -9.94 29.31 0.20
C GLN A 292 -10.04 30.65 0.93
N ASP A 293 -10.84 30.70 2.00
CA ASP A 293 -10.97 31.89 2.87
C ASP A 293 -10.86 31.49 4.34
N LEU A 294 -9.63 31.48 4.86
CA LEU A 294 -9.37 31.10 6.24
C LEU A 294 -9.95 32.09 7.26
N ASN A 295 -10.18 33.35 6.89
CA ASN A 295 -10.77 34.32 7.80
C ASN A 295 -12.27 34.04 8.01
N GLN A 296 -13.00 33.74 6.94
CA GLN A 296 -14.38 33.29 7.04
C GLN A 296 -14.49 31.97 7.79
N ALA A 297 -13.55 31.04 7.58
CA ALA A 297 -13.50 29.81 8.36
C ALA A 297 -13.32 30.08 9.86
N LEU A 298 -12.37 30.93 10.25
CA LEU A 298 -12.13 31.30 11.65
C LEU A 298 -13.37 31.94 12.28
N PHE A 299 -14.06 32.83 11.55
CA PHE A 299 -15.31 33.43 12.00
C PHE A 299 -16.36 32.36 12.37
N TRP A 300 -16.69 31.45 11.45
CA TRP A 300 -17.70 30.43 11.69
C TRP A 300 -17.27 29.39 12.74
N LEU A 301 -15.98 29.06 12.82
CA LEU A 301 -15.46 28.18 13.88
C LEU A 301 -15.55 28.83 15.25
N GLN A 302 -15.31 30.14 15.36
CA GLN A 302 -15.49 30.87 16.60
C GLN A 302 -16.96 30.86 17.06
N GLU A 303 -17.90 31.10 16.15
CA GLU A 303 -19.34 31.03 16.47
C GLU A 303 -19.77 29.64 16.95
N ALA A 304 -19.20 28.58 16.40
CA ALA A 304 -19.44 27.22 16.85
C ALA A 304 -18.77 26.93 18.21
N ALA A 305 -17.54 27.43 18.41
CA ALA A 305 -16.78 27.29 19.64
C ALA A 305 -17.50 27.95 20.83
N LEU A 306 -18.13 29.11 20.63
CA LEU A 306 -18.94 29.81 21.63
C LEU A 306 -20.15 29.00 22.13
N GLN A 307 -20.49 27.88 21.46
CA GLN A 307 -21.56 26.96 21.85
C GLN A 307 -21.03 25.65 22.47
N ASP A 308 -19.90 25.75 23.18
CA ASP A 308 -19.19 24.63 23.81
C ASP A 308 -18.83 23.50 22.82
N HIS A 309 -18.55 23.86 21.56
CA HIS A 309 -18.20 22.87 20.55
C HIS A 309 -16.70 22.61 20.50
N GLN A 310 -16.23 21.65 21.28
CA GLN A 310 -14.81 21.29 21.36
C GLN A 310 -14.14 21.04 19.99
N PRO A 311 -14.69 20.22 19.07
CA PRO A 311 -14.14 20.09 17.72
C PRO A 311 -13.96 21.41 16.93
N ALA A 312 -14.81 22.40 17.15
CA ALA A 312 -14.67 23.71 16.50
C ALA A 312 -13.47 24.49 17.08
N ILE A 313 -13.24 24.37 18.39
CA ILE A 313 -12.10 24.97 19.10
C ILE A 313 -10.80 24.36 18.57
N ASP A 314 -10.72 23.03 18.52
CA ASP A 314 -9.54 22.32 18.05
C ASP A 314 -9.21 22.71 16.59
N LYS A 315 -10.24 22.71 15.72
CA LYS A 315 -10.11 23.12 14.32
C LYS A 315 -9.72 24.60 14.19
N TYR A 316 -10.28 25.50 15.00
CA TYR A 316 -9.89 26.92 15.00
C TYR A 316 -8.41 27.07 15.32
N LEU A 317 -7.91 26.38 16.35
CA LEU A 317 -6.51 26.47 16.77
C LEU A 317 -5.54 25.98 15.69
N ILE A 318 -5.94 25.04 14.85
CA ILE A 318 -5.16 24.58 13.69
C ILE A 318 -5.17 25.66 12.59
N VAL A 319 -6.36 26.12 12.18
CA VAL A 319 -6.50 27.15 11.12
C VAL A 319 -5.80 28.45 11.51
N CYS A 320 -5.85 28.83 12.78
CA CYS A 320 -5.23 30.05 13.29
C CYS A 320 -3.70 30.07 13.09
N GLN A 321 -3.03 28.92 13.03
CA GLN A 321 -1.59 28.86 12.72
C GLN A 321 -1.26 29.20 11.28
N GLN A 322 -2.24 29.03 10.38
CA GLN A 322 -2.09 29.27 8.95
C GLN A 322 -2.40 30.74 8.59
N VAL A 323 -2.93 31.53 9.54
CA VAL A 323 -3.32 32.94 9.32
C VAL A 323 -2.42 33.86 10.14
N ALA A 324 -1.60 34.67 9.46
CA ALA A 324 -0.58 35.51 10.10
C ALA A 324 -1.15 36.52 11.13
N GLN A 325 -2.38 36.97 10.96
CA GLN A 325 -3.04 37.93 11.85
C GLN A 325 -3.83 37.27 12.98
N CYS A 326 -3.91 35.93 13.02
CA CYS A 326 -4.70 35.22 14.03
C CYS A 326 -3.93 35.06 15.34
N SER A 327 -4.58 35.44 16.45
CA SER A 327 -4.02 35.34 17.80
C SER A 327 -4.75 34.27 18.60
N LYS A 328 -4.08 33.14 18.83
CA LYS A 328 -4.62 32.03 19.64
C LYS A 328 -4.98 32.48 21.06
N SER A 329 -4.16 33.33 21.66
CA SER A 329 -4.39 33.85 23.01
C SER A 329 -5.65 34.69 23.08
N ASP A 330 -5.92 35.51 22.05
CA ASP A 330 -7.11 36.36 22.02
C ASP A 330 -8.37 35.50 21.86
N PHE A 331 -8.32 34.49 20.99
CA PHE A 331 -9.41 33.52 20.86
C PHE A 331 -9.73 32.80 22.18
N ILE A 332 -8.71 32.26 22.86
CA ILE A 332 -8.88 31.59 24.15
C ILE A 332 -9.45 32.54 25.22
N LYS A 333 -9.01 33.81 25.20
CA LYS A 333 -9.55 34.85 26.08
C LYS A 333 -11.03 35.09 25.82
N VAL A 334 -11.44 35.21 24.55
CA VAL A 334 -12.86 35.36 24.16
C VAL A 334 -13.70 34.19 24.68
N LEU A 335 -13.24 32.95 24.50
CA LEU A 335 -13.95 31.77 25.01
C LEU A 335 -14.11 31.80 26.54
N SER A 336 -13.04 32.17 27.24
CA SER A 336 -13.02 32.25 28.71
C SER A 336 -13.95 33.33 29.24
N GLU A 337 -13.97 34.50 28.60
CA GLU A 337 -14.86 35.62 28.96
C GLU A 337 -16.34 35.29 28.71
N GLN A 338 -16.64 34.48 27.70
CA GLN A 338 -17.99 34.00 27.40
C GLN A 338 -18.39 32.75 28.21
N GLY A 339 -17.52 32.26 29.11
CA GLY A 339 -17.82 31.14 29.99
C GLY A 339 -17.92 29.79 29.27
N VAL A 340 -17.30 29.65 28.11
CA VAL A 340 -17.28 28.40 27.32
C VAL A 340 -16.51 27.32 28.07
N ASN A 341 -17.05 26.10 28.12
CA ASN A 341 -16.36 24.95 28.66
C ASN A 341 -15.52 24.26 27.58
N PHE A 342 -14.19 24.41 27.67
CA PHE A 342 -13.27 23.85 26.69
C PHE A 342 -12.03 23.25 27.34
N HIS A 343 -11.39 22.34 26.61
CA HIS A 343 -10.11 21.73 26.95
C HIS A 343 -9.14 21.98 25.80
N ILE A 344 -7.87 22.20 26.10
CA ILE A 344 -6.83 22.30 25.07
C ILE A 344 -5.81 21.22 25.40
N ASP A 345 -5.71 20.22 24.52
CA ASP A 345 -4.73 19.15 24.67
C ASP A 345 -3.32 19.77 24.52
N LYS A 346 -2.49 19.56 25.56
CA LYS A 346 -1.12 20.07 25.64
C LYS A 346 -0.10 19.22 24.89
#